data_AF-F8JUN1-F1
#
_entry.id   AF-F8JUN1-F1
#
_cell.length_a   1.000
_cell.length_b   1.000
_cell.length_c   1.000
_cell.angle_alpha   90.00
_cell.angle_beta   90.00
_cell.angle_gamma   90.00
#
_symmetry.space_group_name_H-M   'P 1'
#
loop_
_entity.id
_entity.type
_entity.pdbx_description
1 polymer ?
#
loop_
_entity_poly.entity_id
_entity_poly.type
_entity_poly.pdbx_seq_one_letter_code
_entity_poly.pdbx_strand_id
1 'polypeptide(L)'
;MHRMTRRGVQWLSAAADDPEACRACWADDPRLPYPLATGTFFDVVVIDQRLGIETFGQLDRHKMPVGPVFMDWGATCVGFFLPHRSRERFARFLARETDDPPEYRYLDEGSSVVVPGPMPMPTDRHQWLRAPIGRPEVSPLRAVALAVMSVAAAELIAAADRYGRDHPNVEAAYAEEWKRVNGHALR
;
A
#
# COMPACT_ATOMS: atom_id res chain seq x y z
N MET A 1 -11.77 -0.13 -11.99
CA MET A 1 -10.87 -1.29 -12.18
C MET A 1 -9.59 -0.80 -12.85
N HIS A 2 -8.45 -0.83 -12.16
CA HIS A 2 -7.18 -0.36 -12.72
C HIS A 2 -6.58 -1.45 -13.61
N ARG A 3 -6.40 -1.14 -14.89
CA ARG A 3 -5.75 -2.03 -15.86
C ARG A 3 -4.34 -1.53 -16.15
N MET A 4 -3.41 -2.45 -16.38
CA MET A 4 -2.08 -2.09 -16.85
C MET A 4 -2.12 -1.61 -18.29
N THR A 5 -1.28 -0.63 -18.63
CA THR A 5 -1.05 -0.27 -20.03
C THR A 5 -0.02 -1.22 -20.66
N ARG A 6 0.12 -1.19 -21.99
CA ARG A 6 1.18 -1.93 -22.69
C ARG A 6 2.58 -1.58 -22.17
N ARG A 7 2.82 -0.30 -21.88
CA ARG A 7 4.09 0.17 -21.28
C ARG A 7 4.26 -0.35 -19.85
N GLY A 8 3.18 -0.43 -19.08
CA GLY A 8 3.18 -1.04 -17.75
C GLY A 8 3.58 -2.51 -17.80
N VAL A 9 2.97 -3.29 -18.70
CA VAL A 9 3.30 -4.69 -18.92
C VAL A 9 4.77 -4.87 -19.35
N GLN A 10 5.27 -4.04 -20.27
CA GLN A 10 6.67 -4.09 -20.71
C GLN A 10 7.64 -3.80 -19.56
N TRP A 11 7.39 -2.76 -18.77
CA TRP A 11 8.24 -2.43 -17.63
C TRP A 11 8.21 -3.52 -16.56
N LEU A 12 7.03 -4.05 -16.23
CA LEU A 12 6.87 -5.01 -15.15
C LEU A 12 7.43 -6.39 -15.53
N SER A 13 7.16 -6.87 -16.75
CA SER A 13 7.73 -8.13 -17.26
C SER A 13 9.25 -8.08 -17.43
N ALA A 14 9.86 -6.90 -17.60
CA ALA A 14 11.32 -6.78 -17.65
C ALA A 14 12.01 -7.21 -16.35
N ALA A 15 11.29 -7.25 -15.22
CA ALA A 15 11.79 -7.71 -13.94
C ALA A 15 11.63 -9.23 -13.72
N ALA A 16 11.00 -9.95 -14.65
CA ALA A 16 10.95 -11.40 -14.60
C ALA A 16 12.31 -12.00 -15.00
N ASP A 17 12.62 -13.19 -14.50
CA ASP A 17 13.80 -13.95 -14.92
C ASP A 17 13.76 -14.26 -16.42
N ASP A 18 12.55 -14.53 -16.94
CA ASP A 18 12.24 -14.61 -18.37
C ASP A 18 11.10 -13.64 -18.74
N PRO A 19 11.45 -12.45 -19.26
CA PRO A 19 10.45 -11.45 -19.68
C PRO A 19 9.54 -11.92 -20.82
N GLU A 20 10.00 -12.81 -21.69
CA GLU A 20 9.19 -13.33 -22.80
C GLU A 20 8.16 -14.34 -22.32
N ALA A 21 8.55 -15.27 -21.45
CA ALA A 21 7.63 -16.21 -20.81
C ALA A 21 6.59 -15.48 -19.95
N CYS A 22 6.98 -14.45 -19.20
CA CYS A 22 6.05 -13.62 -18.44
C CYS A 22 4.99 -12.97 -19.35
N ARG A 23 5.42 -12.37 -20.48
CA ARG A 23 4.49 -11.76 -21.45
C ARG A 23 3.61 -12.81 -22.14
N ALA A 24 4.14 -13.99 -22.44
CA ALA A 24 3.36 -15.07 -23.02
C ALA A 24 2.27 -15.56 -22.05
N CYS A 25 2.62 -15.75 -20.78
CA CYS A 25 1.67 -16.13 -19.73
C CYS A 25 0.51 -15.11 -19.61
N TRP A 26 0.84 -13.81 -19.57
CA TRP A 26 -0.19 -12.76 -19.51
C TRP A 26 -0.96 -12.55 -20.82
N ALA A 27 -0.41 -12.95 -21.96
CA ALA A 27 -1.13 -12.93 -23.23
C ALA A 27 -2.15 -14.07 -23.30
N ASP A 28 -1.84 -15.22 -22.71
CA ASP A 28 -2.73 -16.38 -22.61
C ASP A 28 -3.87 -16.13 -21.60
N ASP A 29 -3.52 -15.72 -20.37
CA ASP A 29 -4.50 -15.27 -19.37
C ASP A 29 -4.02 -13.98 -18.67
N PRO A 30 -4.65 -12.82 -18.97
CA PRO A 30 -4.28 -11.53 -18.41
C PRO A 30 -4.70 -11.34 -16.94
N ARG A 31 -5.33 -12.34 -16.31
CA ARG A 31 -5.67 -12.33 -14.89
C ARG A 31 -4.61 -13.02 -14.04
N LEU A 32 -3.76 -13.85 -14.64
CA LEU A 32 -2.82 -14.66 -13.89
C LEU A 32 -1.81 -13.80 -13.12
N PRO A 33 -1.65 -14.03 -11.81
CA PRO A 33 -0.57 -13.42 -11.06
C PRO A 33 0.78 -14.02 -11.51
N TYR A 34 1.85 -13.26 -11.34
CA TYR A 34 3.19 -13.69 -11.78
C TYR A 34 4.25 -13.29 -10.75
N PRO A 35 5.21 -14.17 -10.40
CA PRO A 35 6.32 -13.82 -9.52
C PRO A 35 7.38 -13.00 -10.27
N LEU A 36 7.85 -11.91 -9.68
CA LEU A 36 8.88 -11.04 -10.26
C LEU A 36 10.01 -10.82 -9.27
N ALA A 37 11.25 -10.78 -9.78
CA ALA A 37 12.40 -10.46 -8.97
C ALA A 37 12.35 -8.99 -8.53
N THR A 38 12.61 -8.74 -7.25
CA THR A 38 12.81 -7.39 -6.72
C THR A 38 14.29 -7.04 -6.71
N GLY A 39 14.61 -5.76 -6.50
CA GLY A 39 15.99 -5.29 -6.36
C GLY A 39 16.72 -5.01 -7.67
N THR A 40 16.07 -5.10 -8.83
CA THR A 40 16.67 -4.68 -10.12
C THR A 40 15.97 -3.45 -10.67
N PHE A 41 14.67 -3.57 -10.98
CA PHE A 41 13.88 -2.45 -11.53
C PHE A 41 13.13 -1.66 -10.47
N PHE A 42 12.82 -2.31 -9.35
CA PHE A 42 12.05 -1.77 -8.25
C PHE A 42 12.37 -2.55 -6.98
N ASP A 43 12.15 -1.90 -5.85
CA ASP A 43 12.00 -2.56 -4.55
C ASP A 43 10.51 -2.56 -4.19
N VAL A 44 10.11 -3.35 -3.20
CA VAL A 44 8.74 -3.35 -2.68
C VAL A 44 8.73 -3.30 -1.16
N VAL A 45 7.91 -2.43 -0.58
CA VAL A 45 7.56 -2.48 0.84
C VAL A 45 6.19 -3.12 0.98
N VAL A 46 6.10 -4.18 1.76
CA VAL A 46 4.86 -4.90 2.07
C VAL A 46 4.47 -4.64 3.51
N ILE A 47 3.25 -4.19 3.74
CA ILE A 47 2.67 -3.95 5.06
C ILE A 47 1.31 -4.65 5.19
N ASP A 48 0.82 -4.80 6.43
CA ASP A 48 -0.50 -5.34 6.71
C ASP A 48 -1.60 -4.64 5.90
N GLN A 49 -2.65 -5.38 5.52
CA GLN A 49 -3.72 -4.89 4.66
C GLN A 49 -4.42 -3.65 5.23
N ARG A 50 -4.75 -3.64 6.53
CA ARG A 50 -5.50 -2.54 7.14
C ARG A 50 -4.67 -1.26 7.10
N LEU A 51 -3.40 -1.36 7.51
CA LEU A 51 -2.46 -0.25 7.46
C LEU A 51 -2.17 0.19 6.03
N GLY A 52 -1.99 -0.75 5.11
CA GLY A 52 -1.65 -0.48 3.73
C GLY A 52 -2.76 0.19 2.93
N ILE A 53 -4.02 -0.21 3.14
CA ILE A 53 -5.16 0.46 2.52
C ILE A 53 -5.25 1.91 3.02
N GLU A 54 -5.10 2.14 4.32
CA GLU A 54 -5.15 3.49 4.88
C GLU A 54 -3.97 4.34 4.38
N THR A 55 -2.75 3.79 4.40
CA THR A 55 -1.53 4.44 3.89
C THR A 55 -1.71 4.85 2.42
N PHE A 56 -2.23 3.94 1.58
CA PHE A 56 -2.51 4.24 0.19
C PHE A 56 -3.59 5.32 0.04
N GLY A 57 -4.67 5.24 0.83
CA GLY A 57 -5.74 6.23 0.84
C GLY A 57 -5.24 7.64 1.16
N GLN A 58 -4.36 7.78 2.16
CA GLN A 58 -3.76 9.07 2.51
C GLN A 58 -2.82 9.59 1.42
N LEU A 59 -1.93 8.73 0.90
CA LEU A 59 -1.04 9.09 -0.22
C LEU A 59 -1.84 9.59 -1.45
N ASP A 60 -2.93 8.90 -1.82
CA ASP A 60 -3.75 9.28 -2.98
C ASP A 60 -4.59 10.54 -2.74
N ARG A 61 -5.20 10.67 -1.54
CA ARG A 61 -5.99 11.84 -1.15
C ARG A 61 -5.15 13.11 -1.17
N HIS A 62 -3.91 13.03 -0.68
CA HIS A 62 -2.99 14.16 -0.61
C HIS A 62 -2.12 14.33 -1.87
N LYS A 63 -2.37 13.54 -2.91
CA LYS A 63 -1.61 13.59 -4.19
C LYS A 63 -0.10 13.48 -3.97
N MET A 64 0.31 12.70 -2.97
CA MET A 64 1.71 12.45 -2.68
C MET A 64 2.32 11.51 -3.72
N PRO A 65 3.65 11.53 -3.89
CA PRO A 65 4.34 10.61 -4.78
C PRO A 65 4.11 9.15 -4.36
N VAL A 66 3.35 8.41 -5.15
CA VAL A 66 3.10 6.97 -4.96
C VAL A 66 3.26 6.22 -6.28
N GLY A 67 3.97 5.09 -6.23
CA GLY A 67 4.18 4.20 -7.37
C GLY A 67 3.00 3.26 -7.59
N PRO A 68 3.20 2.20 -8.38
CA PRO A 68 2.28 1.06 -8.41
C PRO A 68 2.05 0.49 -7.00
N VAL A 69 0.82 0.07 -6.74
CA VAL A 69 0.41 -0.50 -5.45
C VAL A 69 -0.51 -1.68 -5.71
N PHE A 70 -0.20 -2.81 -5.09
CA PHE A 70 -1.03 -4.01 -5.17
C PHE A 70 -1.51 -4.44 -3.79
N MET A 71 -2.53 -5.29 -3.79
CA MET A 71 -3.06 -5.97 -2.63
C MET A 71 -3.09 -7.48 -2.89
N ASP A 72 -2.76 -8.26 -1.88
CA ASP A 72 -2.99 -9.70 -1.81
C ASP A 72 -3.99 -9.98 -0.70
N TRP A 73 -5.23 -10.31 -1.08
CA TRP A 73 -6.30 -10.65 -0.14
C TRP A 73 -6.05 -11.94 0.64
N GLY A 74 -5.28 -12.89 0.06
CA GLY A 74 -4.99 -14.16 0.70
C GLY A 74 -3.89 -14.06 1.76
N ALA A 75 -2.92 -13.15 1.55
CA ALA A 75 -1.87 -12.86 2.52
C ALA A 75 -2.19 -11.63 3.40
N THR A 76 -3.38 -11.05 3.24
CA THR A 76 -3.84 -9.84 3.95
C THR A 76 -2.77 -8.76 3.98
N CYS A 77 -2.23 -8.40 2.82
CA CYS A 77 -1.17 -7.40 2.72
C CYS A 77 -1.30 -6.47 1.51
N VAL A 78 -0.62 -5.33 1.59
CA VAL A 78 -0.50 -4.36 0.51
C VAL A 78 0.97 -4.11 0.23
N GLY A 79 1.36 -4.13 -1.04
CA GLY A 79 2.72 -3.88 -1.48
C GLY A 79 2.85 -2.60 -2.29
N PHE A 80 3.86 -1.80 -1.95
CA PHE A 80 4.16 -0.51 -2.57
C PHE A 80 5.47 -0.60 -3.35
N PHE A 81 5.41 -0.33 -4.64
CA PHE A 81 6.59 -0.30 -5.49
C PHE A 81 7.39 0.98 -5.28
N LEU A 82 8.67 0.83 -4.96
CA LEU A 82 9.64 1.90 -4.82
C LEU A 82 10.70 1.81 -5.93
N PRO A 83 11.38 2.93 -6.24
CA PRO A 83 12.59 2.86 -7.06
C PRO A 83 13.62 1.90 -6.44
N HIS A 84 14.41 1.23 -7.27
CA HIS A 84 15.52 0.39 -6.81
C HIS A 84 16.47 1.18 -5.87
N ARG A 85 17.00 0.50 -4.84
CA ARG A 85 17.88 1.07 -3.80
C ARG A 85 17.20 2.11 -2.91
N SER A 86 15.92 1.90 -2.61
CA SER A 86 15.19 2.79 -1.71
C SER A 86 15.30 2.41 -0.23
N ARG A 87 15.88 1.24 0.12
CA ARG A 87 15.86 0.66 1.48
C ARG A 87 16.40 1.62 2.53
N GLU A 88 17.62 2.10 2.34
CA GLU A 88 18.29 2.98 3.31
C GLU A 88 17.51 4.29 3.52
N ARG A 89 16.97 4.85 2.43
CA ARG A 89 16.17 6.07 2.49
C ARG A 89 14.86 5.84 3.22
N PHE A 90 14.14 4.77 2.88
CA PHE A 90 12.90 4.38 3.54
C PHE A 90 13.12 4.20 5.05
N ALA A 91 14.10 3.37 5.44
CA ALA A 91 14.41 3.09 6.84
C ALA A 91 14.83 4.35 7.63
N ARG A 92 15.66 5.22 7.03
CA ARG A 92 16.09 6.48 7.65
C ARG A 92 14.92 7.40 7.97
N PHE A 93 13.98 7.55 7.05
CA PHE A 93 12.83 8.43 7.27
C PHE A 93 11.84 7.78 8.24
N LEU A 94 11.62 6.47 8.16
CA LEU A 94 10.78 5.76 9.10
C LEU A 94 11.25 5.95 10.55
N ALA A 95 12.56 5.79 10.79
CA ALA A 95 13.18 6.01 12.10
C ALA A 95 13.21 7.48 12.58
N ARG A 96 12.88 8.45 11.72
CA ARG A 96 12.73 9.86 12.13
C ARG A 96 11.32 10.18 12.61
N GLU A 97 10.33 9.41 12.14
CA GLU A 97 8.93 9.64 12.46
C GLU A 97 8.53 8.93 13.77
N THR A 98 9.14 7.76 14.05
CA THR A 98 8.82 6.98 15.26
C THR A 98 9.97 6.04 15.64
N ASP A 99 10.12 5.81 16.95
CA ASP A 99 11.01 4.77 17.51
C ASP A 99 10.38 3.37 17.46
N ASP A 100 9.06 3.28 17.30
CA ASP A 100 8.28 2.04 17.19
C ASP A 100 7.49 2.04 15.87
N PRO A 101 8.16 1.73 14.74
CA PRO A 101 7.50 1.74 13.44
C PRO A 101 6.56 0.54 13.29
N PRO A 102 5.47 0.70 12.52
CA PRO A 102 4.61 -0.43 12.19
C PRO A 102 5.41 -1.52 11.45
N GLU A 103 5.01 -2.78 11.62
CA GLU A 103 5.66 -3.91 10.96
C GLU A 103 5.60 -3.79 9.43
N TYR A 104 6.75 -4.06 8.79
CA TYR A 104 6.86 -4.09 7.34
C TYR A 104 7.87 -5.15 6.88
N ARG A 105 7.72 -5.60 5.64
CA ARG A 105 8.74 -6.39 4.93
C ARG A 105 9.28 -5.57 3.77
N TYR A 106 10.60 -5.51 3.67
CA TYR A 106 11.27 -4.86 2.55
C TYR A 106 11.83 -5.92 1.59
N LEU A 107 11.35 -5.91 0.35
CA LEU A 107 11.75 -6.82 -0.73
C LEU A 107 12.63 -6.08 -1.74
N ASP A 108 13.89 -6.47 -1.83
CA ASP A 108 14.88 -5.99 -2.79
C ASP A 108 15.67 -7.16 -3.39
N GLU A 109 16.99 -7.02 -3.53
CA GLU A 109 17.82 -8.02 -4.20
C GLU A 109 17.70 -9.39 -3.52
N GLY A 110 17.58 -10.44 -4.34
CA GLY A 110 17.38 -11.81 -3.87
C GLY A 110 15.97 -12.12 -3.33
N SER A 111 15.05 -11.16 -3.37
CA SER A 111 13.63 -11.37 -3.04
C SER A 111 12.76 -11.42 -4.30
N SER A 112 11.54 -11.93 -4.17
CA SER A 112 10.53 -11.92 -5.22
C SER A 112 9.18 -11.45 -4.68
N VAL A 113 8.37 -10.89 -5.57
CA VAL A 113 7.01 -10.43 -5.28
C VAL A 113 6.04 -11.02 -6.29
N VAL A 114 4.89 -11.51 -5.82
CA VAL A 114 3.80 -11.95 -6.70
C VAL A 114 2.92 -10.75 -7.02
N VAL A 115 2.82 -10.42 -8.31
CA VAL A 115 2.05 -9.26 -8.76
C VAL A 115 0.73 -9.68 -9.42
N PRO A 116 -0.32 -8.86 -9.37
CA PRO A 116 -1.52 -9.10 -10.15
C PRO A 116 -1.25 -9.08 -11.66
N GLY A 117 -2.03 -9.85 -12.42
CA GLY A 117 -2.00 -9.80 -13.89
C GLY A 117 -2.40 -8.43 -14.45
N PRO A 118 -2.29 -8.21 -15.78
CA PRO A 118 -2.65 -6.94 -16.43
C PRO A 118 -4.11 -6.51 -16.30
N MET A 119 -5.03 -7.46 -16.18
CA MET A 119 -6.47 -7.23 -16.15
C MET A 119 -7.14 -8.08 -15.06
N PRO A 120 -6.80 -7.87 -13.77
CA PRO A 120 -7.42 -8.62 -12.70
C PRO A 120 -8.89 -8.21 -12.56
N MET A 121 -9.73 -9.13 -12.12
CA MET A 121 -11.12 -8.87 -11.76
C MET A 121 -11.27 -8.58 -10.25
N PRO A 122 -12.36 -7.91 -9.83
CA PRO A 122 -12.60 -7.59 -8.42
C PRO A 122 -12.68 -8.79 -7.46
N THR A 123 -12.87 -10.00 -7.98
CA THR A 123 -12.90 -11.24 -7.19
C THR A 123 -11.55 -11.94 -7.12
N ASP A 124 -10.53 -11.45 -7.83
CA ASP A 124 -9.21 -12.07 -7.85
C ASP A 124 -8.46 -11.78 -6.55
N ARG A 125 -7.66 -12.75 -6.12
CA ARG A 125 -6.83 -12.66 -4.91
C ARG A 125 -5.83 -11.49 -4.97
N HIS A 126 -5.19 -11.31 -6.11
CA HIS A 126 -4.22 -10.25 -6.32
C HIS A 126 -4.88 -9.12 -7.10
N GLN A 127 -4.85 -7.90 -6.57
CA GLN A 127 -5.47 -6.74 -7.21
C GLN A 127 -4.55 -5.52 -7.23
N TRP A 128 -4.71 -4.70 -8.27
CA TRP A 128 -4.06 -3.40 -8.32
C TRP A 128 -4.92 -2.35 -7.62
N LEU A 129 -4.39 -1.78 -6.54
CA LEU A 129 -4.88 -0.50 -6.00
C LEU A 129 -4.47 0.65 -6.92
N ARG A 130 -3.26 0.57 -7.48
CA ARG A 130 -2.75 1.45 -8.54
C ARG A 130 -1.92 0.65 -9.51
N ALA A 131 -2.47 0.37 -10.69
CA ALA A 131 -1.79 -0.40 -11.73
C ALA A 131 -0.65 0.41 -12.36
N PRO A 132 0.46 -0.23 -12.78
CA PRO A 132 1.51 0.46 -13.51
C PRO A 132 1.04 0.90 -14.90
N ILE A 133 1.31 2.17 -15.20
CA ILE A 133 1.03 2.79 -16.51
C ILE A 133 2.24 2.81 -17.44
N GLY A 134 3.41 2.42 -16.93
CA GLY A 134 4.71 2.48 -17.58
C GLY A 134 5.82 2.47 -16.52
N ARG A 135 7.08 2.59 -16.95
CA ARG A 135 8.19 2.83 -16.03
C ARG A 135 7.90 4.10 -15.24
N PRO A 136 7.74 4.03 -13.91
CA PRO A 136 7.51 5.23 -13.12
C PRO A 136 8.74 6.13 -13.16
N GLU A 137 8.55 7.45 -13.08
CA GLU A 137 9.66 8.39 -12.89
C GLU A 137 10.44 8.03 -11.61
N VAL A 138 11.76 8.16 -11.62
CA VAL A 138 12.55 7.87 -10.42
C VAL A 138 12.43 9.08 -9.50
N SER A 139 11.64 8.94 -8.43
CA SER A 139 11.51 9.97 -7.40
C SER A 139 11.89 9.41 -6.03
N PRO A 140 12.97 9.90 -5.40
CA PRO A 140 13.36 9.46 -4.06
C PRO A 140 12.32 9.84 -3.01
N LEU A 141 11.42 10.80 -3.30
CA LEU A 141 10.36 11.23 -2.40
C LEU A 141 9.28 10.16 -2.20
N ARG A 142 9.20 9.13 -3.04
CA ARG A 142 8.23 8.03 -2.84
C ARG A 142 8.53 7.20 -1.61
N ALA A 143 9.80 6.89 -1.39
CA ALA A 143 10.23 6.17 -0.19
C ALA A 143 9.96 7.00 1.07
N VAL A 144 10.19 8.32 0.99
CA VAL A 144 9.92 9.26 2.08
C VAL A 144 8.42 9.34 2.36
N ALA A 145 7.61 9.61 1.33
CA ALA A 145 6.17 9.71 1.47
C ALA A 145 5.56 8.43 2.04
N LEU A 146 6.00 7.26 1.58
CA LEU A 146 5.55 5.98 2.12
C LEU A 146 5.92 5.80 3.59
N ALA A 147 7.17 6.11 3.98
CA ALA A 147 7.60 6.01 5.37
C ALA A 147 6.74 6.90 6.29
N VAL A 148 6.63 8.19 5.96
CA VAL A 148 5.87 9.17 6.75
C VAL A 148 4.38 8.81 6.82
N MET A 149 3.76 8.50 5.68
CA MET A 149 2.34 8.18 5.66
C MET A 149 2.02 6.84 6.32
N SER A 150 2.95 5.88 6.31
CA SER A 150 2.74 4.61 7.03
C SER A 150 2.67 4.80 8.54
N VAL A 151 3.47 5.71 9.09
CA VAL A 151 3.43 6.06 10.52
C VAL A 151 2.16 6.84 10.85
N ALA A 152 1.86 7.88 10.07
CA ALA A 152 0.64 8.66 10.27
C ALA A 152 -0.65 7.81 10.16
N ALA A 153 -0.68 6.86 9.22
CA ALA A 153 -1.79 5.92 9.08
C ALA A 153 -1.90 4.98 10.29
N ALA A 154 -0.77 4.50 10.83
CA ALA A 154 -0.76 3.67 12.03
C ALA A 154 -1.31 4.43 13.25
N GLU A 155 -0.90 5.69 13.44
CA GLU A 155 -1.41 6.55 14.50
C GLU A 155 -2.92 6.82 14.37
N LEU A 156 -3.39 7.08 13.15
CA LEU A 156 -4.81 7.26 12.85
C LEU A 156 -5.62 6.01 13.18
N ILE A 157 -5.14 4.83 12.75
CA ILE A 157 -5.75 3.54 13.06
C ILE A 157 -5.82 3.32 14.57
N ALA A 158 -4.72 3.56 15.28
CA ALA A 158 -4.66 3.42 16.73
C ALA A 158 -5.61 4.39 17.44
N ALA A 159 -5.77 5.61 16.94
CA ALA A 159 -6.73 6.58 17.46
C ALA A 159 -8.18 6.11 17.24
N ALA A 160 -8.49 5.59 16.05
CA ALA A 160 -9.81 5.03 15.76
C ALA A 160 -10.13 3.81 16.63
N ASP A 161 -9.15 2.92 16.86
CA ASP A 161 -9.32 1.74 17.73
C ASP A 161 -9.50 2.12 19.20
N ARG A 162 -8.83 3.16 19.69
CA ARG A 162 -9.09 3.71 21.03
C ARG A 162 -10.51 4.24 21.13
N TYR A 163 -10.92 5.09 20.18
CA TYR A 163 -12.27 5.64 20.17
C TYR A 163 -13.35 4.56 20.13
N GLY A 164 -13.20 3.53 19.29
CA GLY A 164 -14.16 2.43 19.20
C GLY A 164 -14.25 1.60 20.49
N ARG A 165 -13.14 1.44 21.22
CA ARG A 165 -13.14 0.77 22.53
C ARG A 165 -13.79 1.62 23.63
N ASP A 166 -13.54 2.93 23.62
CA ASP A 166 -14.07 3.86 24.62
C ASP A 166 -15.56 4.16 24.39
N HIS A 167 -16.03 4.04 23.15
CA HIS A 167 -17.42 4.31 22.75
C HIS A 167 -18.06 3.13 21.99
N PRO A 168 -18.27 1.97 22.65
CA PRO A 168 -18.85 0.79 21.99
C PRO A 168 -20.32 0.97 21.58
N ASN A 169 -21.01 1.94 22.19
CA ASN A 169 -22.37 2.35 21.82
C ASN A 169 -22.40 3.86 21.57
N VAL A 170 -22.26 4.24 20.30
CA VAL A 170 -22.20 5.63 19.85
C VAL A 170 -23.46 6.42 20.25
N GLU A 171 -24.64 5.80 20.22
CA GLU A 171 -25.91 6.43 20.61
C GLU A 171 -25.94 6.76 22.12
N ALA A 172 -25.46 5.84 22.96
CA ALA A 172 -25.37 6.08 24.41
C ALA A 172 -24.31 7.16 24.73
N ALA A 173 -23.15 7.12 24.06
CA ALA A 173 -22.10 8.12 24.21
C ALA A 173 -22.60 9.52 23.80
N TYR A 174 -23.33 9.62 22.69
CA TYR A 174 -23.97 10.87 22.26
C TYR A 174 -24.98 11.39 23.28
N ALA A 175 -25.82 10.52 23.84
CA ALA A 175 -26.79 10.92 24.86
C ALA A 175 -26.12 11.44 26.15
N GLU A 176 -24.98 10.85 26.55
CA GLU A 176 -24.19 11.31 27.70
C GLU A 176 -23.45 12.62 27.43
N GLU A 177 -22.82 12.76 26.26
CA GLU A 177 -22.18 14.00 25.79
C GLU A 177 -23.20 15.15 25.72
N TRP A 178 -24.37 14.88 25.15
CA TRP A 178 -25.45 15.87 25.02
C TRP A 178 -26.00 16.31 26.38
N LYS A 179 -26.14 15.38 27.34
CA LYS A 179 -26.49 15.71 28.73
C LYS A 179 -25.40 16.52 29.43
N ARG A 180 -24.12 16.21 29.19
CA ARG A 180 -22.97 16.94 29.78
C ARG A 180 -22.92 18.38 29.29
N VAL A 181 -23.10 18.59 27.99
CA VAL A 181 -23.00 19.90 27.33
C VAL A 181 -24.25 20.75 27.57
N ASN A 182 -25.44 20.15 27.53
CA ASN A 182 -26.71 20.90 27.60
C ASN A 182 -27.41 20.83 28.97
N GLY A 183 -27.01 19.91 29.85
CA GLY A 183 -27.59 19.77 31.19
C GLY A 183 -27.14 20.85 32.19
N HIS A 184 -26.12 21.65 31.85
CA HIS A 184 -25.70 22.82 32.65
C HIS A 184 -26.41 24.12 32.23
N ALA A 185 -27.22 24.11 31.17
CA ALA A 185 -27.92 25.31 30.67
C ALA A 185 -29.27 25.59 31.36
N LEU A 186 -29.65 24.78 32.36
CA LEU A 186 -30.88 24.95 33.14
C LEU A 186 -30.55 24.96 34.64
N ARG A 187 -29.99 26.07 35.13
CA ARG A 187 -30.05 26.48 36.53
C ARG A 187 -30.29 27.97 36.62
#